data_AF-A0A2V6EQB8-F1
#
_entry.id   AF-A0A2V6EQB8-F1
#
_cell.length_a   1.000
_cell.length_b   1.000
_cell.length_c   1.000
_cell.angle_alpha   90.00
_cell.angle_beta   90.00
_cell.angle_gamma   90.00
#
_symmetry.space_group_name_H-M   'P 1'
#
loop_
_entity.id
_entity.type
_entity.pdbx_description
1 polymer ?
#
loop_
_entity_poly.entity_id
_entity_poly.type
_entity_poly.pdbx_seq_one_letter_code
_entity_poly.pdbx_strand_id
1 'polypeptide(L)' 'MDSFVTVEFRDHPQGTELRLTHERLPSKQTRDNHARGWNSALDKLEHFLARRNFSL' A
#
# COMPACT_ATOMS: atom_id res chain seq x y z
N MET A 1 11.28 8.24 -17.78
CA MET A 1 11.80 8.29 -16.40
C MET A 1 10.88 7.40 -15.62
N ASP A 2 11.43 6.34 -15.03
CA ASP A 2 10.62 5.28 -14.44
C ASP A 2 10.64 5.45 -12.91
N SER A 3 9.48 5.33 -12.29
CA SER A 3 9.36 5.25 -10.84
C SER A 3 9.32 3.79 -10.39
N PHE A 4 9.72 3.53 -9.15
CA PHE A 4 9.77 2.17 -8.59
C PHE A 4 8.84 2.07 -7.39
N VAL A 5 8.07 0.99 -7.35
CA VAL A 5 7.22 0.65 -6.22
C VAL A 5 7.69 -0.68 -5.67
N THR A 6 8.08 -0.67 -4.40
CA THR A 6 8.44 -1.88 -3.64
C THR A 6 7.33 -2.14 -2.63
N VAL A 7 6.82 -3.37 -2.62
CA VAL A 7 5.84 -3.84 -1.63
C VAL A 7 6.46 -4.99 -0.86
N GLU A 8 6.59 -4.81 0.45
CA GLU A 8 7.10 -5.83 1.36
C GLU A 8 5.98 -6.32 2.26
N PHE A 9 5.96 -7.62 2.49
CA PHE A 9 5.07 -8.29 3.42
C PHE A 9 5.89 -8.92 4.54
N ARG A 10 5.44 -8.76 5.78
CA ARG A 10 6.05 -9.38 6.95
C ARG A 10 4.99 -10.00 7.83
N ASP A 11 5.35 -11.09 8.48
CA ASP A 11 4.50 -11.71 9.49
C ASP A 11 4.25 -10.71 10.63
N HIS A 12 3.00 -10.60 11.06
CA HIS A 12 2.62 -9.77 12.19
C HIS A 12 1.65 -10.54 13.09
N PRO A 13 1.71 -10.44 14.43
CA PRO A 13 0.86 -11.22 15.32
C PRO A 13 -0.65 -11.06 15.08
N GLN A 14 -1.06 -9.95 14.46
CA GLN A 14 -2.47 -9.62 14.14
C GLN A 14 -2.79 -9.74 12.64
N GLY A 15 -1.92 -10.35 11.83
CA GLY A 15 -2.12 -10.50 10.39
C GLY A 15 -0.82 -10.37 9.61
N THR A 16 -0.79 -9.47 8.63
CA THR A 16 0.39 -9.23 7.79
C THR A 16 0.69 -7.73 7.80
N GLU A 17 1.92 -7.35 8.13
CA GLU A 17 2.40 -5.99 7.91
C GLU A 17 2.73 -5.81 6.44
N LEU A 18 2.15 -4.79 5.81
CA LEU A 18 2.46 -4.38 4.44
C LEU A 18 3.19 -3.04 4.50
N ARG A 19 4.40 -2.98 3.92
CA ARG A 19 5.13 -1.73 3.70
C ARG A 19 5.25 -1.42 2.22
N LEU A 20 4.79 -0.23 1.81
CA LEU A 20 4.91 0.26 0.43
C LEU A 20 5.91 1.42 0.38
N THR A 21 6.90 1.31 -0.50
CA THR A 21 7.84 2.39 -0.83
C THR A 21 7.68 2.77 -2.30
N HIS A 22 7.37 4.04 -2.59
CA HIS A 22 7.31 4.58 -3.95
C HIS A 22 8.41 5.64 -4.10
N GLU A 23 9.35 5.38 -5.00
CA GLU A 23 10.59 6.14 -5.13
C GLU A 23 10.85 6.60 -6.57
N ARG A 24 11.83 7.50 -6.73
CA ARG A 24 12.16 8.22 -7.99
C ARG A 24 11.01 9.08 -8.53
N LEU A 25 10.23 9.63 -7.60
CA LEU A 25 9.16 10.57 -7.90
C LEU A 25 9.75 11.92 -8.33
N PRO A 26 9.22 12.54 -9.41
CA PRO A 26 9.84 13.71 -10.02
C PRO A 26 9.66 15.00 -9.20
N SER A 27 8.75 15.02 -8.22
CA SER A 27 8.51 16.19 -7.37
C SER A 27 7.85 15.83 -6.05
N LYS A 28 7.92 16.77 -5.09
CA LYS A 28 7.18 16.70 -3.82
C LYS A 28 5.67 16.63 -4.06
N GLN A 29 5.13 17.41 -5.00
CA GLN A 29 3.71 17.38 -5.32
C GLN A 29 3.28 16.00 -5.84
N THR A 30 4.06 15.39 -6.74
CA THR A 30 3.80 14.05 -7.26
C THR A 30 3.83 13.01 -6.14
N ARG A 31 4.81 13.09 -5.22
CA ARG A 31 4.85 12.24 -4.03
C ARG A 31 3.61 12.41 -3.15
N ASP A 32 3.22 13.63 -2.84
CA ASP A 32 2.10 13.89 -1.93
C ASP A 32 0.77 13.43 -2.56
N ASN A 33 0.62 13.57 -3.88
CA ASN A 33 -0.50 13.02 -4.63
C ASN A 33 -0.52 11.48 -4.59
N HIS A 34 0.63 10.82 -4.81
CA HIS A 34 0.72 9.37 -4.72
C HIS A 34 0.52 8.85 -3.29
N ALA A 35 0.98 9.56 -2.27
CA ALA A 35 0.75 9.18 -0.87
C ALA A 35 -0.77 9.13 -0.58
N ARG A 36 -1.52 10.16 -1.00
CA ARG A 36 -2.99 10.15 -0.87
C ARG A 36 -3.64 9.01 -1.67
N GLY A 37 -3.18 8.78 -2.90
CA GLY A 37 -3.68 7.69 -3.75
C GLY A 37 -3.44 6.31 -3.15
N TRP A 38 -2.24 6.05 -2.65
CA TRP A 38 -1.87 4.79 -2.02
C TRP A 38 -2.63 4.55 -0.73
N ASN A 39 -2.76 5.55 0.14
CA ASN A 39 -3.57 5.41 1.35
C ASN A 39 -5.02 5.04 1.02
N SER A 40 -5.65 5.75 0.06
CA SER A 40 -7.01 5.40 -0.37
C SER A 40 -7.13 3.98 -0.96
N ALA A 41 -6.11 3.51 -1.68
CA ALA A 41 -6.09 2.17 -2.23
C ALA A 41 -5.93 1.10 -1.14
N LEU A 42 -5.04 1.33 -0.18
CA LEU A 42 -4.79 0.42 0.95
C LEU A 42 -6.00 0.37 1.89
N ASP A 43 -6.67 1.49 2.15
CA ASP A 43 -7.94 1.51 2.89
C ASP A 43 -8.98 0.62 2.19
N LYS A 44 -9.14 0.74 0.87
CA LYS A 44 -10.08 -0.10 0.11
C LYS A 44 -9.70 -1.58 0.13
N LEU A 45 -8.41 -1.89 0.10
CA LEU A 45 -7.91 -3.25 0.21
C LEU A 45 -8.27 -3.84 1.58
N GLU A 46 -8.06 -3.10 2.66
CA GLU A 46 -8.47 -3.50 4.01
C GLU A 46 -9.97 -3.82 4.05
N HIS A 47 -10.82 -2.93 3.55
CA HIS A 47 -12.26 -3.14 3.49
C HIS A 47 -12.64 -4.36 2.64
N PHE A 48 -11.95 -4.59 1.52
CA PHE A 48 -12.18 -5.75 0.66
C PHE A 48 -11.84 -7.06 1.38
N LEU A 49 -10.70 -7.11 2.07
CA LEU A 49 -10.25 -8.27 2.82
C LEU A 49 -11.15 -8.53 4.04
N ALA A 50 -11.57 -7.48 4.75
CA ALA A 50 -12.48 -7.60 5.88
C ALA A 50 -13.87 -8.16 5.48
N ARG A 51 -14.33 -7.87 4.25
CA ARG A 51 -15.58 -8.43 3.71
C ARG A 51 -15.44 -9.87 3.23
N ARG A 52 -14.21 -10.31 2.95
CA ARG A 52 -13.91 -11.68 2.54
C ARG A 52 -13.63 -12.47 3.81
N ASN A 53 -14.60 -13.24 4.28
CA ASN A 53 -14.32 -14.36 5.19
C ASN A 53 -13.46 -15.38 4.42
N PHE A 54 -12.14 -15.28 4.55
CA PHE A 54 -11.25 -16.35 4.17
C PHE A 54 -11.41 -17.45 5.21
N SER A 55 -12.34 -18.37 4.96
CA SER A 55 -12.30 -19.69 5.59
C SER A 55 -11.04 -20.37 5.06
N LEU A 56 -10.05 -20.57 5.92
CA LEU A 56 -9.00 -21.57 5.67
C LEU A 56 -9.61 -22.97 5.83
#